data_AF-A0A8H4P3Y5-F1
#
_entry.id   AF-A0A8H4P3Y5-F1
#
_cell.length_a   1.000
_cell.length_b   1.000
_cell.length_c   1.000
_cell.angle_alpha   90.00
_cell.angle_beta   90.00
_cell.angle_gamma   90.00
#
_symmetry.space_group_name_H-M   'P 1'
#
loop_
_entity.id
_entity.type
_entity.pdbx_description
1 polymer ?
#
loop_
_entity_poly.entity_id
_entity_poly.type
_entity_poly.pdbx_seq_one_letter_code
_entity_poly.pdbx_strand_id
1 'polypeptide(L)'
;MPPPRVDDEAPFQEEVANSHRNSSSNGAPDEKMATGERRVSTAALLRNPLVGLSREQVLADVDAFVDQKGLQEHREDFRKGALVAQVNNQAGAFEQIDMLTEDDKEVLRKEETHRWHQPFALYFLCTLCAGSAIVQGMDQTTVNGAQEFYFREFNIGEDDVWMRGLTNGAPYLCSALIGCWTSPILNKWTGRRGTIFISCFVSTATGFWMAGTESLGNFLAARFMLGFAVGAKSSTTPVYSAESTPKNIRGALTMMWQASLRP
;
A
#
# COMPACT_ATOMS: atom_id res chain seq x y z
N MET A 1 -27.07 -31.37 12.36
CA MET A 1 -26.30 -30.18 11.95
C MET A 1 -27.22 -29.31 11.12
N PRO A 2 -27.35 -28.01 11.41
CA PRO A 2 -28.05 -27.11 10.49
C PRO A 2 -27.23 -26.96 9.20
N PRO A 3 -27.88 -26.73 8.05
CA PRO A 3 -27.18 -26.50 6.79
C PRO A 3 -26.34 -25.21 6.85
N PRO A 4 -25.23 -25.13 6.10
CA PRO A 4 -24.38 -23.94 6.06
C PRO A 4 -25.18 -22.74 5.53
N ARG A 5 -24.98 -21.59 6.16
CA ARG A 5 -25.57 -20.31 5.71
C ARG A 5 -24.98 -19.96 4.35
N VAL A 6 -25.84 -19.50 3.44
CA VAL A 6 -25.43 -18.97 2.14
C VAL A 6 -24.84 -17.59 2.39
N ASP A 7 -23.60 -17.38 1.95
CA ASP A 7 -22.89 -16.12 2.08
C ASP A 7 -23.37 -15.14 0.98
N ASP A 8 -24.26 -14.22 1.35
CA ASP A 8 -24.84 -13.22 0.43
C ASP A 8 -23.88 -12.08 0.03
N GLU A 9 -22.61 -12.11 0.46
CA GLU A 9 -21.59 -11.08 0.16
C GLU A 9 -20.59 -11.47 -0.95
N ALA A 10 -20.74 -12.63 -1.58
CA ALA A 10 -19.93 -12.98 -2.73
C ALA A 10 -20.41 -12.21 -3.98
N PRO A 11 -19.53 -11.47 -4.70
CA PRO A 11 -19.92 -10.85 -5.96
C PRO A 11 -20.31 -11.94 -6.97
N PHE A 12 -21.50 -11.79 -7.57
CA PHE A 12 -22.09 -12.70 -8.56
C PHE A 12 -21.05 -13.11 -9.62
N GLN A 13 -20.78 -14.41 -9.70
CA GLN A 13 -20.18 -15.02 -10.87
C GLN A 13 -21.27 -15.11 -11.94
N GLU A 14 -21.24 -14.21 -12.91
CA GLU A 14 -22.10 -14.31 -14.09
C GLU A 14 -21.54 -15.42 -15.00
N GLU A 15 -22.11 -16.62 -14.91
CA GLU A 15 -21.94 -17.66 -15.91
C GLU A 15 -22.44 -17.12 -17.25
N VAL A 16 -21.57 -17.10 -18.26
CA VAL A 16 -21.91 -16.68 -19.62
C VAL A 16 -22.81 -17.74 -20.26
N ALA A 17 -24.11 -17.66 -19.98
CA ALA A 17 -25.13 -18.46 -20.65
C ALA A 17 -25.52 -17.80 -21.98
N ASN A 18 -24.96 -18.33 -23.06
CA ASN A 18 -25.46 -18.11 -24.42
C ASN A 18 -26.93 -18.59 -24.50
N SER A 19 -27.89 -17.67 -24.62
CA SER A 19 -29.19 -18.03 -25.18
C SER A 19 -29.84 -16.87 -25.95
N HIS A 20 -30.16 -17.18 -27.20
CA HIS A 20 -30.94 -16.38 -28.13
C HIS A 20 -32.22 -15.83 -27.50
N ARG A 21 -32.50 -14.53 -27.71
CA ARG A 21 -33.86 -13.99 -27.65
C ARG A 21 -34.14 -13.09 -28.85
N ASN A 22 -35.01 -13.60 -29.72
CA ASN A 22 -35.71 -12.84 -30.75
C ASN A 22 -36.93 -12.13 -30.16
N SER A 23 -37.30 -11.01 -30.79
CA SER A 23 -38.61 -10.31 -30.78
C SER A 23 -39.01 -9.59 -29.48
N SER A 24 -39.73 -8.47 -29.47
CA SER A 24 -40.14 -7.45 -30.45
C SER A 24 -40.82 -6.35 -29.62
N SER A 25 -40.59 -5.06 -29.90
CA SER A 25 -41.63 -4.01 -30.04
C SER A 25 -41.08 -2.58 -29.92
N ASN A 26 -41.20 -1.87 -31.05
CA ASN A 26 -41.50 -0.46 -31.25
C ASN A 26 -40.82 0.65 -30.41
N GLY A 27 -39.92 1.38 -31.08
CA GLY A 27 -39.58 2.77 -30.79
C GLY A 27 -38.57 3.34 -31.78
N ALA A 28 -39.08 4.03 -32.82
CA ALA A 28 -38.46 5.02 -33.74
C ALA A 28 -37.05 4.78 -34.36
N PRO A 29 -36.86 5.08 -35.67
CA PRO A 29 -35.56 4.90 -36.34
C PRO A 29 -34.65 6.10 -36.07
N ASP A 30 -33.69 5.96 -35.15
CA ASP A 30 -32.53 6.85 -35.14
C ASP A 30 -31.48 6.29 -36.12
N GLU A 31 -31.57 6.81 -37.33
CA GLU A 31 -30.65 6.58 -38.44
C GLU A 31 -29.31 7.28 -38.13
N LYS A 32 -28.41 6.59 -37.40
CA LYS A 32 -27.00 6.98 -37.33
C LYS A 32 -26.07 5.78 -37.49
N MET A 33 -25.65 5.63 -38.75
CA MET A 33 -24.36 5.17 -39.24
C MET A 33 -23.49 4.31 -38.30
N ALA A 34 -23.25 3.10 -38.80
CA ALA A 34 -22.22 2.17 -38.40
C ALA A 34 -20.82 2.83 -38.27
N THR A 35 -20.33 2.90 -37.04
CA THR A 35 -18.90 2.72 -36.72
C THR A 35 -18.86 1.92 -35.42
N GLY A 36 -18.61 0.62 -35.57
CA GLY A 36 -18.60 -0.33 -34.46
C GLY A 36 -17.34 -0.20 -33.62
N GLU A 37 -17.34 0.71 -32.65
CA GLU A 37 -16.48 0.61 -31.48
C GLU A 37 -17.37 0.45 -30.26
N ARG A 38 -17.47 -0.79 -29.77
CA ARG A 38 -18.15 -1.09 -28.51
C ARG A 38 -17.36 -0.40 -27.40
N ARG A 39 -17.80 0.80 -26.99
CA ARG A 39 -17.17 1.56 -25.90
C ARG A 39 -17.04 0.67 -24.67
N VAL A 40 -15.81 0.46 -24.23
CA VAL A 40 -15.50 -0.32 -23.03
C VAL A 40 -16.14 0.39 -21.83
N SER A 41 -16.84 -0.38 -20.99
CA SER A 41 -17.49 0.17 -19.79
C SER A 41 -16.46 0.81 -18.86
N THR A 42 -16.81 1.92 -18.21
CA THR A 42 -15.99 2.58 -17.18
C THR A 42 -15.56 1.62 -16.07
N ALA A 43 -16.41 0.64 -15.73
CA ALA A 43 -16.08 -0.40 -14.75
C ALA A 43 -14.99 -1.37 -15.26
N ALA A 44 -14.92 -1.63 -16.56
CA ALA A 44 -13.89 -2.48 -17.16
C ALA A 44 -12.55 -1.73 -17.26
N LEU A 45 -12.57 -0.43 -17.58
CA LEU A 45 -11.38 0.44 -17.55
C LEU A 45 -10.81 0.59 -16.13
N LEU A 46 -11.66 0.62 -15.10
CA LEU A 46 -11.23 0.61 -13.69
C LEU A 46 -10.53 -0.70 -13.30
N ARG A 47 -10.92 -1.84 -13.88
CA ARG A 47 -10.28 -3.14 -13.61
C ARG A 47 -8.98 -3.32 -14.39
N ASN A 48 -8.92 -2.82 -15.62
CA ASN A 48 -7.69 -2.77 -16.39
C ASN A 48 -7.78 -1.64 -17.44
N PRO A 49 -6.92 -0.61 -17.35
CA PRO A 49 -6.96 0.54 -18.26
C PRO A 49 -6.50 0.22 -19.68
N LEU A 50 -5.87 -0.94 -19.89
CA LEU A 50 -5.43 -1.43 -21.20
C LEU A 50 -6.49 -2.28 -21.91
N VAL A 51 -7.65 -2.52 -21.26
CA VAL A 51 -8.78 -3.25 -21.86
C VAL A 51 -9.46 -2.36 -22.89
N GLY A 52 -9.36 -2.75 -24.16
CA GLY A 52 -9.92 -2.03 -25.30
C GLY A 52 -8.90 -1.46 -26.28
N LEU A 53 -7.62 -1.41 -25.92
CA LEU A 53 -6.54 -1.03 -26.83
C LEU A 53 -6.09 -2.24 -27.66
N SER A 54 -5.79 -2.01 -28.94
CA SER A 54 -5.17 -3.04 -29.78
C SER A 54 -3.73 -3.31 -29.32
N ARG A 55 -3.21 -4.50 -29.62
CA ARG A 55 -1.82 -4.88 -29.30
C ARG A 55 -0.82 -3.86 -29.84
N GLU A 56 -1.09 -3.31 -31.03
CA GLU A 56 -0.25 -2.30 -31.68
C GLU A 56 -0.30 -0.95 -30.96
N GLN A 57 -1.49 -0.52 -30.51
CA GLN A 57 -1.65 0.70 -29.73
C GLN A 57 -0.91 0.63 -28.39
N VAL A 58 -1.02 -0.49 -27.69
CA VAL A 58 -0.30 -0.71 -26.42
C VAL A 58 1.21 -0.63 -26.62
N LEU A 59 1.74 -1.24 -27.68
CA LEU A 59 3.18 -1.20 -27.98
C LEU A 59 3.65 0.20 -28.40
N ALA A 60 2.85 0.93 -29.17
CA ALA A 60 3.15 2.32 -29.56
C ALA A 60 3.18 3.25 -28.34
N ASP A 61 2.23 3.11 -27.41
CA ASP A 61 2.19 3.89 -26.17
C ASP A 61 3.40 3.59 -25.27
N VAL A 62 3.79 2.31 -25.18
CA VAL A 62 4.99 1.88 -24.46
C VAL A 62 6.25 2.48 -25.07
N ASP A 63 6.39 2.44 -26.39
CA ASP A 63 7.55 3.02 -27.08
C ASP A 63 7.64 4.52 -26.85
N ALA A 64 6.51 5.24 -26.97
CA ALA A 64 6.45 6.67 -26.68
C ALA A 64 6.84 6.99 -25.23
N PHE A 65 6.41 6.16 -24.27
CA PHE A 65 6.78 6.28 -22.86
C PHE A 65 8.28 6.06 -22.64
N VAL A 66 8.84 4.99 -23.23
CA VAL A 66 10.26 4.64 -23.14
C VAL A 66 11.13 5.75 -23.74
N ASP A 67 10.72 6.31 -24.87
CA ASP A 67 11.37 7.44 -25.53
C ASP A 67 11.35 8.69 -24.65
N GLN A 68 10.20 9.03 -24.08
CA GLN A 68 10.05 10.19 -23.21
C GLN A 68 10.87 10.08 -21.91
N LYS A 69 11.02 8.86 -21.38
CA LYS A 69 11.74 8.61 -20.12
C LYS A 69 13.21 8.23 -20.30
N GLY A 70 13.67 8.05 -21.54
CA GLY A 70 15.05 7.68 -21.86
C GLY A 70 15.42 6.24 -21.46
N LEU A 71 14.44 5.32 -21.41
CA LEU A 71 14.62 3.93 -20.91
C LEU A 71 14.87 2.92 -22.04
N GLN A 72 15.60 3.33 -23.08
CA GLN A 72 15.72 2.58 -24.33
C GLN A 72 16.25 1.16 -24.16
N GLU A 73 17.14 0.96 -23.20
CA GLU A 73 17.76 -0.31 -22.87
C GLU A 73 16.75 -1.38 -22.39
N HIS A 74 15.62 -0.96 -21.84
CA HIS A 74 14.56 -1.85 -21.31
C HIS A 74 13.32 -1.93 -22.20
N ARG A 75 13.39 -1.43 -23.43
CA ARG A 75 12.22 -1.32 -24.33
C ARG A 75 11.49 -2.65 -24.49
N GLU A 76 12.20 -3.75 -24.69
CA GLU A 76 11.60 -5.07 -24.85
C GLU A 76 10.92 -5.56 -23.56
N ASP A 77 11.54 -5.31 -22.40
CA ASP A 77 10.97 -5.67 -21.10
C ASP A 77 9.66 -4.90 -20.85
N PHE A 78 9.62 -3.61 -21.18
CA PHE A 78 8.41 -2.80 -21.09
C PHE A 78 7.31 -3.27 -22.03
N ARG A 79 7.65 -3.67 -23.25
CA ARG A 79 6.69 -4.23 -24.22
C ARG A 79 6.10 -5.55 -23.73
N LYS A 80 6.94 -6.49 -23.29
CA LYS A 80 6.49 -7.76 -22.69
C LYS A 80 5.61 -7.51 -21.47
N GLY A 81 6.05 -6.64 -20.55
CA GLY A 81 5.33 -6.28 -19.33
C GLY A 81 3.97 -5.65 -19.61
N ALA A 82 3.85 -4.80 -20.63
CA ALA A 82 2.58 -4.19 -21.02
C ALA A 82 1.58 -5.22 -21.58
N LEU A 83 2.07 -6.19 -22.36
CA LEU A 83 1.24 -7.28 -22.88
C LEU A 83 0.76 -8.20 -21.74
N VAL A 84 1.63 -8.54 -20.78
CA VAL A 84 1.25 -9.29 -19.58
C VAL A 84 0.25 -8.49 -18.73
N ALA A 85 0.45 -7.18 -18.56
CA ALA A 85 -0.46 -6.31 -17.84
C ALA A 85 -1.85 -6.22 -18.49
N GLN A 86 -1.92 -6.28 -19.83
CA GLN A 86 -3.18 -6.31 -20.58
C GLN A 86 -4.01 -7.55 -20.25
N VAL A 87 -3.36 -8.69 -19.98
CA VAL A 87 -4.04 -9.97 -19.71
C VAL A 87 -4.05 -10.37 -18.23
N ASN A 88 -3.51 -9.55 -17.32
CA ASN A 88 -3.33 -9.84 -15.89
C ASN A 88 -4.60 -10.26 -15.10
N ASN A 89 -5.81 -10.06 -15.65
CA ASN A 89 -7.07 -10.46 -15.02
C ASN A 89 -7.71 -11.70 -15.68
N GLN A 90 -7.03 -12.34 -16.65
CA GLN A 90 -7.48 -13.55 -17.34
C GLN A 90 -6.48 -14.69 -17.06
N ALA A 91 -6.93 -15.71 -16.34
CA ALA A 91 -6.08 -16.87 -16.02
C ALA A 91 -5.62 -17.58 -17.31
N GLY A 92 -4.32 -17.88 -17.41
CA GLY A 92 -3.71 -18.54 -18.58
C GLY A 92 -3.60 -17.71 -19.87
N ALA A 93 -4.11 -16.47 -19.92
CA ALA A 93 -4.07 -15.66 -21.13
C ALA A 93 -2.65 -15.18 -21.50
N PHE A 94 -1.70 -15.22 -20.56
CA PHE A 94 -0.29 -14.94 -20.82
C PHE A 94 0.39 -15.99 -21.72
N GLU A 95 -0.18 -17.20 -21.84
CA GLU A 95 0.36 -18.26 -22.72
C GLU A 95 0.20 -17.93 -24.21
N GLN A 96 -0.78 -17.09 -24.55
CA GLN A 96 -1.09 -16.66 -25.93
C GLN A 96 -0.23 -15.49 -26.41
N ILE A 97 0.69 -14.98 -25.57
CA ILE A 97 1.56 -13.87 -25.95
C ILE A 97 2.82 -14.42 -26.64
N ASP A 98 2.91 -14.24 -27.95
CA ASP A 98 4.04 -14.72 -28.76
C ASP A 98 5.38 -14.04 -28.43
N MET A 99 5.34 -12.86 -27.81
CA MET A 99 6.52 -12.07 -27.46
C MET A 99 7.20 -12.56 -26.17
N LEU A 100 6.55 -13.43 -25.39
CA LEU A 100 7.15 -14.05 -24.21
C LEU A 100 7.91 -15.31 -24.60
N THR A 101 9.15 -15.44 -24.12
CA THR A 101 9.90 -16.69 -24.25
C THR A 101 9.30 -17.77 -23.35
N GLU A 102 9.60 -19.04 -23.62
CA GLU A 102 9.14 -20.14 -22.73
C GLU A 102 9.69 -20.02 -21.31
N ASP A 103 10.90 -19.44 -21.16
CA ASP A 103 11.46 -19.11 -19.85
C ASP A 103 10.62 -18.04 -19.12
N ASP A 104 10.16 -17.00 -19.84
CA ASP A 104 9.29 -15.96 -19.27
C ASP A 104 7.94 -16.56 -18.82
N LYS A 105 7.35 -17.46 -19.63
CA LYS A 105 6.08 -18.13 -19.31
C LYS A 105 6.21 -19.07 -18.11
N GLU A 106 7.33 -19.77 -17.98
CA GLU A 106 7.60 -20.65 -16.84
C GLU A 106 7.69 -19.87 -15.52
N VAL A 107 8.30 -18.68 -15.54
CA VAL A 107 8.33 -17.79 -14.37
C VAL A 107 6.92 -17.32 -14.00
N LEU A 108 6.09 -16.95 -14.97
CA LEU A 108 4.70 -16.56 -14.72
C LEU A 108 3.84 -17.71 -14.18
N ARG A 109 4.00 -18.94 -14.72
CA ARG A 109 3.36 -20.15 -14.17
C ARG A 109 3.78 -20.40 -12.73
N LYS A 110 5.06 -20.22 -12.40
CA LYS A 110 5.56 -20.34 -11.03
C LYS A 110 5.00 -19.27 -10.11
N GLU A 111 4.78 -18.05 -10.58
CA GLU A 111 4.14 -16.99 -9.79
C GLU A 111 2.68 -17.34 -9.44
N GLU A 112 1.94 -17.91 -10.39
CA GLU A 112 0.54 -18.35 -10.18
C GLU A 112 0.45 -19.58 -9.27
N THR A 113 1.30 -20.59 -9.49
CA THR A 113 1.29 -21.84 -8.72
C THR A 113 1.96 -21.72 -7.35
N HIS A 114 2.95 -20.83 -7.18
CA HIS A 114 3.73 -20.64 -5.95
C HIS A 114 3.70 -19.19 -5.49
N ARG A 115 2.50 -18.70 -5.13
CA ARG A 115 2.23 -17.33 -4.67
C ARG A 115 3.20 -16.77 -3.60
N TRP A 116 3.78 -17.65 -2.79
CA TRP A 116 4.66 -17.30 -1.67
C TRP A 116 6.13 -17.25 -2.06
N HIS A 117 6.54 -17.75 -3.22
CA HIS A 117 7.95 -17.73 -3.62
C HIS A 117 8.35 -16.33 -4.07
N GLN A 118 8.87 -15.54 -3.13
CA GLN A 118 9.23 -14.14 -3.32
C GLN A 118 10.75 -13.94 -3.15
N PRO A 119 11.34 -12.90 -3.77
CA PRO A 119 12.76 -12.63 -3.62
C PRO A 119 13.11 -12.36 -2.16
N PHE A 120 14.32 -12.75 -1.74
CA PHE A 120 14.81 -12.53 -0.37
C PHE A 120 14.66 -11.08 0.10
N ALA A 121 14.85 -10.12 -0.80
CA ALA A 121 14.67 -8.69 -0.53
C ALA A 121 13.25 -8.35 -0.05
N LEU A 122 12.22 -9.03 -0.56
CA LEU A 122 10.83 -8.82 -0.14
C LEU A 122 10.63 -9.38 1.27
N TYR A 123 11.11 -10.58 1.57
CA TYR A 123 11.07 -11.13 2.92
C TYR A 123 11.84 -10.27 3.92
N PHE A 124 13.03 -9.81 3.56
CA PHE A 124 13.82 -8.90 4.38
C PHE A 124 13.10 -7.58 4.65
N LEU A 125 12.43 -7.02 3.64
CA LEU A 125 11.58 -5.85 3.83
C LEU A 125 10.40 -6.14 4.77
N CYS A 126 9.75 -7.30 4.62
CA CYS A 126 8.64 -7.72 5.48
C CYS A 126 9.09 -7.85 6.94
N THR A 127 10.24 -8.47 7.22
CA THR A 127 10.76 -8.62 8.58
C THR A 127 11.17 -7.27 9.19
N LEU A 128 11.79 -6.38 8.42
CA LEU A 128 12.09 -5.02 8.89
C LEU A 128 10.82 -4.21 9.18
N CYS A 129 9.82 -4.33 8.31
CA CYS A 129 8.51 -3.70 8.45
C CYS A 129 7.83 -4.19 9.75
N ALA A 130 7.73 -5.50 9.93
CA ALA A 130 7.20 -6.14 11.14
C ALA A 130 7.97 -5.72 12.40
N GLY A 131 9.31 -5.77 12.37
CA GLY A 131 10.15 -5.36 13.50
C GLY A 131 9.91 -3.91 13.90
N SER A 132 9.78 -3.00 12.92
CA SER A 132 9.52 -1.59 13.21
C SER A 132 8.11 -1.31 13.76
N ALA A 133 7.13 -2.16 13.46
CA ALA A 133 5.79 -2.11 14.03
C ALA A 133 5.79 -2.66 15.46
N ILE A 134 6.50 -3.77 15.72
CA ILE A 134 6.67 -4.34 17.06
C ILE A 134 7.34 -3.32 17.99
N VAL A 135 8.45 -2.71 17.57
CA VAL A 135 9.13 -1.66 18.36
C VAL A 135 8.19 -0.50 18.66
N GLN A 136 7.39 -0.09 17.68
CA GLN A 136 6.40 0.97 17.89
C GLN A 136 5.30 0.58 18.90
N GLY A 137 4.83 -0.67 18.89
CA GLY A 137 3.89 -1.19 19.88
C GLY A 137 4.53 -1.25 21.28
N MET A 138 5.79 -1.68 21.38
CA MET A 138 6.54 -1.69 22.65
C MET A 138 6.71 -0.29 23.23
N ASP A 139 7.01 0.72 22.40
CA ASP A 139 7.12 2.12 22.84
C ASP A 139 5.79 2.61 23.44
N GLN A 140 4.66 2.33 22.79
CA GLN A 140 3.33 2.71 23.31
C GLN A 140 3.03 2.04 24.65
N THR A 141 3.29 0.74 24.78
CA THR A 141 3.08 0.00 26.04
C THR A 141 3.98 0.52 27.15
N THR A 142 5.25 0.79 26.85
CA THR A 142 6.21 1.29 27.85
C THR A 142 5.82 2.68 28.33
N VAL A 143 5.38 3.56 27.42
CA VAL A 143 4.88 4.89 27.78
C VAL A 143 3.62 4.80 28.64
N ASN A 144 2.67 3.93 28.26
CA ASN A 144 1.47 3.71 29.04
C ASN A 144 1.78 3.12 30.43
N GLY A 145 2.80 2.27 30.56
CA GLY A 145 3.26 1.78 31.87
C GLY A 145 3.99 2.85 32.68
N ALA A 146 4.79 3.68 32.02
CA ALA A 146 5.56 4.75 32.64
C ALA A 146 4.69 5.92 33.14
N GLN A 147 3.45 6.05 32.66
CA GLN A 147 2.58 7.20 32.97
C GLN A 147 2.40 7.47 34.45
N GLU A 148 2.19 6.42 35.22
CA GLU A 148 2.01 6.54 36.66
C GLU A 148 3.30 7.03 37.36
N PHE A 149 4.47 6.69 36.81
CA PHE A 149 5.77 7.08 37.38
C PHE A 149 6.12 8.53 37.05
N TYR A 150 6.01 8.96 35.79
CA TYR A 150 6.36 10.34 35.43
C TYR A 150 5.36 11.38 35.93
N PHE A 151 4.08 11.03 36.15
CA PHE A 151 3.15 11.95 36.83
C PHE A 151 3.56 12.24 38.28
N ARG A 152 4.10 11.24 38.98
CA ARG A 152 4.61 11.43 40.35
C ARG A 152 5.92 12.21 40.36
N GLU A 153 6.83 11.91 39.44
CA GLU A 153 8.14 12.59 39.35
C GLU A 153 8.02 14.08 38.98
N PHE A 154 7.14 14.41 38.03
CA PHE A 154 6.90 15.80 37.63
C PHE A 154 5.86 16.51 38.51
N ASN A 155 5.45 15.89 39.63
CA ASN A 155 4.52 16.44 40.61
C ASN A 155 3.16 16.89 39.99
N ILE A 156 2.68 16.13 39.00
CA ILE A 156 1.42 16.39 38.29
C ILE A 156 0.28 15.77 39.09
N GLY A 157 -0.43 16.62 39.85
CA GLY A 157 -1.58 16.21 40.66
C GLY A 157 -2.66 15.48 39.86
N GLU A 158 -3.45 14.65 40.55
CA GLU A 158 -4.60 13.95 39.94
C GLU A 158 -5.65 14.93 39.39
N ASP A 159 -5.72 16.13 39.98
CA ASP A 159 -6.61 17.22 39.57
C ASP A 159 -6.19 17.90 38.27
N ASP A 160 -4.94 17.74 37.84
CA ASP A 160 -4.34 18.44 36.69
C ASP A 160 -4.55 17.67 35.37
N VAL A 161 -5.82 17.37 35.09
CA VAL A 161 -6.27 16.53 33.96
C VAL A 161 -5.77 17.07 32.61
N TRP A 162 -5.72 18.40 32.46
CA TRP A 162 -5.24 19.05 31.25
C TRP A 162 -3.75 18.79 30.99
N MET A 163 -2.92 18.83 32.03
CA MET A 163 -1.48 18.59 31.90
C MET A 163 -1.19 17.12 31.60
N ARG A 164 -1.93 16.19 32.24
CA ARG A 164 -1.85 14.75 31.95
C ARG A 164 -2.27 14.44 30.51
N GLY A 165 -3.38 15.02 30.08
CA GLY A 165 -3.90 14.91 28.71
C GLY A 165 -2.94 15.47 27.67
N LEU A 166 -2.35 16.64 27.92
CA LEU A 166 -1.36 17.25 27.03
C LEU A 166 -0.10 16.40 26.94
N THR A 167 0.42 15.90 28.07
CA THR A 167 1.66 15.11 28.10
C THR A 167 1.50 13.79 27.36
N ASN A 168 0.38 13.08 27.55
CA ASN A 168 0.09 11.84 26.83
C ASN A 168 -0.30 12.09 25.36
N GLY A 169 -1.01 13.18 25.09
CA GLY A 169 -1.50 13.55 23.76
C GLY A 169 -0.46 14.22 22.86
N ALA A 170 0.61 14.80 23.42
CA ALA A 170 1.60 15.60 22.69
C ALA A 170 2.26 14.86 21.51
N PRO A 171 2.71 13.59 21.64
CA PRO A 171 3.24 12.84 20.51
C PRO A 171 2.21 12.70 19.37
N TYR A 172 0.95 12.41 19.71
CA TYR A 172 -0.12 12.22 18.73
C TYR A 172 -0.53 13.52 18.06
N LEU A 173 -0.62 14.61 18.82
CA LEU A 173 -0.91 15.95 18.32
C LEU A 173 0.18 16.39 17.34
N CYS A 174 1.46 16.20 17.71
CA CYS A 174 2.58 16.50 16.82
C CYS A 174 2.56 15.63 15.56
N SER A 175 2.28 14.34 15.71
CA SER A 175 2.19 13.39 14.59
C SER A 175 1.12 13.85 13.59
N ALA A 176 -0.07 14.21 14.07
CA ALA A 176 -1.20 14.58 13.23
C ALA A 176 -0.99 15.94 12.53
N LEU A 177 -0.48 16.94 13.26
CA LEU A 177 -0.36 18.30 12.75
C LEU A 177 0.90 18.51 11.90
N ILE A 178 2.03 17.94 12.32
CA ILE A 178 3.34 18.22 11.74
C ILE A 178 3.90 16.99 11.02
N GLY A 179 3.86 15.82 11.68
CA GLY A 179 4.41 14.58 11.14
C GLY A 179 3.79 14.18 9.80
N CYS A 180 2.46 14.18 9.72
CA CYS A 180 1.72 13.81 8.51
C CYS A 180 2.02 14.72 7.30
N TRP A 181 2.14 16.04 7.52
CA TRP A 181 2.36 17.02 6.46
C TRP A 181 3.81 17.07 5.99
N THR A 182 4.75 16.79 6.89
CA THR A 182 6.18 16.82 6.58
C THR A 182 6.63 15.51 5.89
N SER A 183 5.88 14.43 6.08
CA SER A 183 6.13 13.12 5.44
C SER A 183 6.32 13.17 3.92
N PRO A 184 5.42 13.78 3.12
CA PRO A 184 5.59 13.87 1.66
C PRO A 184 6.78 14.74 1.24
N ILE A 185 7.17 15.73 2.04
CA ILE A 185 8.34 16.59 1.76
C ILE A 185 9.63 15.81 1.99
N LEU A 186 9.74 15.13 3.14
CA LEU A 186 10.89 14.27 3.46
C LEU A 186 11.04 13.14 2.43
N ASN A 187 9.93 12.51 2.03
CA ASN A 187 9.96 11.43 1.04
C ASN A 187 10.43 11.89 -0.34
N LYS A 188 10.22 13.15 -0.74
CA LYS A 188 10.77 13.69 -1.99
C LYS A 188 12.28 13.92 -1.93
N TRP A 189 12.82 14.23 -0.74
CA TRP A 189 14.23 14.59 -0.58
C TRP A 189 15.13 13.40 -0.28
N THR A 190 14.69 12.46 0.57
CA THR A 190 15.52 11.32 1.02
C THR A 190 15.06 9.97 0.47
N GLY A 191 13.98 9.95 -0.31
CA GLY A 191 13.33 8.71 -0.75
C GLY A 191 12.66 7.96 0.41
N ARG A 192 11.82 6.96 0.09
CA ARG A 192 11.05 6.21 1.10
C ARG A 192 11.94 5.44 2.10
N ARG A 193 13.03 4.84 1.62
CA ARG A 193 13.96 4.06 2.45
C ARG A 193 14.74 4.97 3.43
N GLY A 194 15.20 6.13 2.96
CA GLY A 194 15.93 7.08 3.77
C GLY A 194 15.06 7.69 4.88
N THR A 195 13.82 8.05 4.57
CA THR A 195 12.87 8.57 5.56
C THR A 195 12.62 7.60 6.70
N ILE A 196 12.46 6.30 6.39
CA ILE A 196 12.24 5.27 7.42
C ILE A 196 13.47 5.14 8.32
N PHE A 197 14.67 5.13 7.74
CA PHE A 197 15.90 5.00 8.52
C PHE A 197 16.15 6.20 9.44
N ILE A 198 16.02 7.42 8.89
CA ILE A 198 16.21 8.66 9.66
C ILE A 198 15.15 8.77 10.76
N SER A 199 13.89 8.45 10.48
CA SER A 199 12.83 8.51 11.50
C SER A 199 13.08 7.50 12.62
N CYS A 200 13.51 6.26 12.32
CA CYS A 200 13.92 5.30 13.35
C CYS A 200 15.06 5.83 14.22
N PHE A 201 16.10 6.41 13.61
CA PHE A 201 17.23 6.98 14.34
C PHE A 201 16.80 8.13 15.26
N VAL A 202 15.98 9.06 14.76
CA VAL A 202 15.45 10.18 15.55
C VAL A 202 14.56 9.68 16.69
N SER A 203 13.72 8.67 16.46
CA SER A 203 12.91 8.06 17.52
C SER A 203 13.77 7.46 18.63
N THR A 204 14.81 6.71 18.29
CA THR A 204 15.76 6.15 19.27
C THR A 204 16.49 7.24 20.05
N ALA A 205 17.02 8.26 19.37
CA ALA A 205 17.69 9.39 20.01
C ALA A 205 16.76 10.14 20.97
N THR A 206 15.51 10.32 20.57
CA THR A 206 14.49 10.98 21.39
C THR A 206 14.08 10.12 22.59
N GLY A 207 14.08 8.79 22.46
CA GLY A 207 13.94 7.84 23.56
C GLY A 207 14.98 8.06 24.66
N PHE A 208 16.26 8.16 24.26
CA PHE A 208 17.34 8.46 25.20
C PHE A 208 17.23 9.87 25.79
N TRP A 209 16.79 10.86 24.99
CA TRP A 209 16.54 12.21 25.50
C TRP A 209 15.49 12.19 26.60
N MET A 210 14.34 11.54 26.40
CA MET A 210 13.28 11.43 27.41
C MET A 210 13.76 10.77 28.71
N ALA A 211 14.71 9.83 28.65
CA ALA A 211 15.26 9.18 29.84
C ALA A 211 16.12 10.11 30.70
N GLY A 212 16.70 11.17 30.11
CA GLY A 212 17.58 12.12 30.80
C GLY A 212 16.93 13.46 31.14
N THR A 213 15.62 13.61 30.99
CA THR A 213 14.95 14.90 31.27
C THR A 213 14.56 15.06 32.73
N GLU A 214 15.03 16.15 33.36
CA GLU A 214 14.68 16.51 34.74
C GLU A 214 13.54 17.55 34.83
N SER A 215 13.12 18.12 33.69
CA SER A 215 12.09 19.16 33.62
C SER A 215 10.94 18.73 32.71
N LEU A 216 9.71 19.02 33.14
CA LEU A 216 8.48 18.74 32.39
C LEU A 216 8.50 19.38 30.99
N GLY A 217 9.04 20.59 30.85
CA GLY A 217 9.12 21.27 29.55
C GLY A 217 10.07 20.57 28.57
N ASN A 218 11.22 20.08 29.08
CA ASN A 218 12.18 19.33 28.27
C ASN A 218 11.63 17.95 27.90
N PHE A 219 10.93 17.29 28.85
CA PHE A 219 10.23 16.04 28.60
C PHE A 219 9.17 16.21 27.51
N LEU A 220 8.35 17.25 27.60
CA LEU A 220 7.32 17.56 26.61
C LEU A 220 7.94 17.82 25.22
N ALA A 221 9.03 18.59 25.15
CA ALA A 221 9.75 18.84 23.90
C ALA A 221 10.26 17.53 23.25
N ALA A 222 10.84 16.62 24.06
CA ALA A 222 11.22 15.30 23.59
C ALA A 222 10.00 14.50 23.10
N ARG A 223 8.86 14.53 23.80
CA ARG A 223 7.61 13.89 23.34
C ARG A 223 7.10 14.44 22.00
N PHE A 224 7.21 15.74 21.77
CA PHE A 224 6.89 16.37 20.49
C PHE A 224 7.80 15.85 19.37
N MET A 225 9.12 15.84 19.59
CA MET A 225 10.08 15.32 18.62
C MET A 225 9.87 13.84 18.30
N LEU A 226 9.49 13.04 19.30
CA LEU A 226 9.13 11.64 19.12
C LEU A 226 7.89 11.52 18.22
N GLY A 227 6.86 12.33 18.47
CA GLY A 227 5.66 12.40 17.64
C GLY A 227 5.97 12.73 16.18
N PHE A 228 6.86 13.68 15.93
CA PHE A 228 7.29 14.01 14.57
C PHE A 228 7.92 12.80 13.85
N ALA A 229 8.87 12.12 14.51
CA ALA A 229 9.55 10.96 13.93
C ALA A 229 8.60 9.79 13.70
N VAL A 230 7.74 9.48 14.69
CA VAL A 230 6.77 8.39 14.63
C VAL A 230 5.73 8.65 13.54
N GLY A 231 5.21 9.87 13.43
CA GLY A 231 4.25 10.24 12.38
C GLY A 231 4.82 10.12 10.97
N ALA A 232 6.08 10.51 10.77
CA ALA A 232 6.77 10.35 9.49
C ALA A 232 7.00 8.88 9.10
N LYS A 233 7.34 8.04 10.08
CA LYS A 233 7.50 6.59 9.89
C LYS A 233 6.16 5.93 9.58
N SER A 234 5.12 6.19 10.36
CA SER A 234 3.83 5.49 10.25
C SER A 234 3.08 5.79 8.95
N SER A 235 3.28 6.96 8.35
CA SER A 235 2.69 7.33 7.06
C SER A 235 3.45 6.70 5.88
N THR A 236 4.77 6.49 6.02
CA THR A 236 5.65 6.08 4.92
C THR A 236 5.78 4.55 4.82
N THR A 237 5.90 3.85 5.97
CA THR A 237 6.15 2.41 5.99
C THR A 237 5.06 1.55 5.34
N PRO A 238 3.75 1.69 5.66
CA PRO A 238 2.73 0.86 5.02
C PRO A 238 2.61 1.14 3.52
N VAL A 239 2.80 2.39 3.10
CA VAL A 239 2.78 2.76 1.68
C VAL A 239 3.98 2.16 0.94
N TYR A 240 5.17 2.25 1.53
CA TYR A 240 6.38 1.64 0.96
C TYR A 240 6.25 0.11 0.85
N SER A 241 5.68 -0.52 1.87
CA SER A 241 5.36 -1.94 1.90
C SER A 241 4.39 -2.31 0.78
N ALA A 242 3.34 -1.51 0.58
CA ALA A 242 2.31 -1.73 -0.44
C ALA A 242 2.79 -1.49 -1.88
N GLU A 243 3.76 -0.58 -2.08
CA GLU A 243 4.40 -0.36 -3.38
C GLU A 243 5.40 -1.46 -3.75
N SER A 244 6.03 -2.06 -2.74
CA SER A 244 7.06 -3.09 -2.95
C SER A 244 6.48 -4.50 -3.04
N THR A 245 5.19 -4.70 -2.72
CA THR A 245 4.56 -6.03 -2.73
C THR A 245 3.79 -6.34 -4.01
N PRO A 246 3.86 -7.59 -4.50
CA PRO A 246 3.01 -8.03 -5.61
C PRO A 246 1.54 -8.04 -5.21
N LYS A 247 0.67 -7.86 -6.21
CA LYS A 247 -0.78 -7.62 -6.04
C LYS A 247 -1.47 -8.70 -5.21
N ASN A 248 -1.02 -9.94 -5.30
CA ASN A 248 -1.57 -11.14 -4.66
C ASN A 248 -1.34 -11.23 -3.14
N ILE A 249 -0.30 -10.57 -2.60
CA ILE A 249 0.06 -10.61 -1.16
C ILE A 249 0.06 -9.23 -0.49
N ARG A 250 -0.14 -8.16 -1.25
CA ARG A 250 -0.19 -6.78 -0.75
C ARG A 250 -1.14 -6.60 0.44
N GLY A 251 -2.34 -7.18 0.37
CA GLY A 251 -3.31 -7.14 1.47
C GLY A 251 -2.81 -7.83 2.73
N ALA A 252 -2.21 -9.02 2.60
CA ALA A 252 -1.63 -9.74 3.73
C ALA A 252 -0.49 -8.95 4.39
N LEU A 253 0.32 -8.24 3.60
CA LEU A 253 1.43 -7.47 4.13
C LEU A 253 0.99 -6.18 4.85
N THR A 254 0.00 -5.48 4.30
CA THR A 254 -0.60 -4.33 4.99
C THR A 254 -1.27 -4.77 6.29
N MET A 255 -1.91 -5.94 6.31
CA MET A 255 -2.50 -6.50 7.53
C MET A 255 -1.44 -6.95 8.54
N MET A 256 -0.30 -7.47 8.08
CA MET A 256 0.84 -7.82 8.95
C MET A 256 1.32 -6.60 9.74
N TRP A 257 1.44 -5.43 9.08
CA TRP A 257 1.79 -4.18 9.77
C TRP A 257 0.83 -3.87 10.93
N GLN A 258 -0.48 -3.94 10.67
CA GLN A 258 -1.50 -3.65 11.69
C GLN A 258 -1.52 -4.71 12.81
N ALA A 259 -1.31 -5.98 12.48
CA ALA A 259 -1.23 -7.06 13.47
C ALA A 259 -0.02 -6.90 14.39
N SER A 260 1.13 -6.50 13.85
CA SER A 260 2.35 -6.26 14.63
C SER A 260 2.29 -5.01 15.52
N LEU A 261 1.34 -4.11 15.25
CA LEU A 261 1.13 -2.88 16.02
C LEU A 261 0.25 -3.09 17.26
N ARG A 262 -0.55 -4.16 17.31
CA ARG A 262 -1.35 -4.52 18.49
C ARG A 262 -0.53 -5.42 19.42
N PRO A 263 -0.05 -4.92 20.57
CA PRO A 263 0.50 -5.79 21.61
C PRO A 263 -0.59 -6.65 22.26
#